data_AF-A0A3N9WW87-F1
#
_entry.id   AF-A0A3N9WW87-F1
#
_cell.length_a   1.000
_cell.length_b   1.000
_cell.length_c   1.000
_cell.angle_alpha   90.00
_cell.angle_beta   90.00
_cell.angle_gamma   90.00
#
_symmetry.space_group_name_H-M   'P 1'
#
loop_
_entity.id
_entity.type
_entity.pdbx_description
1 polymer ?
#
loop_
_entity_poly.entity_id
_entity_poly.type
_entity_poly.pdbx_seq_one_letter_code
_entity_poly.pdbx_strand_id
1 'polypeptide(L)'
;MIRTLLGRAGLVAAAAGLVTLISAAPAAAHGADAPDGTDYRTRTTGVAPARPGLEVRVIEAGARLELTNRTGRTIEVIGYSGEPYLRVGPDGVFENSHSPATYLNRTITGETTLPADADPAAAPDWRRIADGTTARWHDQRALWQEPAPPAAVRAAPEREHRVRDWSIPLRDGTDPVLIGGTLDWVPPPDAYTWWAVTIVGLLAVGAL
;
A
#
# COMPACT_ATOMS: atom_id res chain seq x y z
N MET A 1 -58.64 -13.66 -9.57
CA MET A 1 -57.69 -14.74 -9.20
C MET A 1 -56.28 -14.52 -9.76
N ILE A 2 -56.12 -14.23 -11.05
CA ILE A 2 -54.77 -14.08 -11.67
C ILE A 2 -53.97 -12.90 -11.05
N ARG A 3 -54.59 -11.74 -10.81
CA ARG A 3 -53.95 -10.58 -10.16
C ARG A 3 -53.49 -10.85 -8.72
N THR A 4 -54.25 -11.65 -7.98
CA THR A 4 -53.92 -12.05 -6.60
C THR A 4 -52.81 -13.10 -6.54
N LEU A 5 -52.68 -13.95 -7.56
CA LEU A 5 -51.58 -14.90 -7.71
C LEU A 5 -50.27 -14.18 -8.11
N LEU A 6 -50.34 -13.21 -9.03
CA LEU A 6 -49.19 -12.36 -9.41
C LEU A 6 -48.66 -11.54 -8.23
N GLY A 7 -49.55 -10.94 -7.43
CA GLY A 7 -49.14 -10.19 -6.23
C GLY A 7 -48.47 -11.06 -5.16
N ARG A 8 -48.93 -12.31 -4.99
CA ARG A 8 -48.32 -13.29 -4.07
C ARG A 8 -46.96 -13.78 -4.58
N ALA A 9 -46.83 -14.02 -5.88
CA ALA A 9 -45.56 -14.41 -6.50
C ALA A 9 -44.49 -13.30 -6.36
N GLY A 10 -44.87 -12.04 -6.57
CA GLY A 10 -43.96 -10.90 -6.35
C GLY A 10 -43.51 -10.75 -4.90
N LEU A 11 -44.41 -10.99 -3.94
CA LEU A 11 -44.09 -10.90 -2.51
C LEU A 11 -43.15 -12.03 -2.06
N VAL A 12 -43.31 -13.24 -2.62
CA VAL A 12 -42.39 -14.37 -2.39
C VAL A 12 -41.02 -14.11 -3.03
N ALA A 13 -40.97 -13.55 -4.24
CA ALA A 13 -39.71 -13.19 -4.90
C ALA A 13 -38.96 -12.08 -4.14
N ALA A 14 -39.67 -11.05 -3.66
CA ALA A 14 -39.09 -9.99 -2.85
C ALA A 14 -38.59 -10.51 -1.49
N ALA A 15 -39.35 -11.38 -0.83
CA ALA A 15 -38.92 -12.01 0.41
C ALA A 15 -37.71 -12.93 0.20
N ALA A 16 -37.67 -13.71 -0.88
CA ALA A 16 -36.53 -14.55 -1.23
C ALA A 16 -35.28 -13.70 -1.54
N GLY A 17 -35.43 -12.60 -2.29
CA GLY A 17 -34.37 -11.63 -2.55
C GLY A 17 -33.83 -10.98 -1.29
N LEU A 18 -34.72 -10.56 -0.39
CA LEU A 18 -34.36 -10.02 0.92
C LEU A 18 -33.64 -11.06 1.78
N VAL A 19 -34.11 -12.31 1.81
CA VAL A 19 -33.43 -13.41 2.51
C VAL A 19 -32.03 -13.61 1.95
N THR A 20 -31.85 -13.64 0.62
CA THR A 20 -30.50 -13.73 0.01
C THR A 20 -29.60 -12.54 0.34
N LEU A 21 -30.16 -11.32 0.47
CA LEU A 21 -29.38 -10.13 0.85
C LEU A 21 -28.97 -10.17 2.33
N ILE A 22 -29.83 -10.68 3.22
CA ILE A 22 -29.55 -10.78 4.67
C ILE A 22 -28.67 -12.00 4.98
N SER A 23 -28.79 -13.08 4.20
CA SER A 23 -28.02 -14.32 4.37
C SER A 23 -26.77 -14.39 3.48
N ALA A 24 -26.51 -13.37 2.66
CA ALA A 24 -25.23 -13.25 1.98
C ALA A 24 -24.17 -13.04 3.07
N ALA A 25 -23.48 -14.12 3.44
CA ALA A 25 -22.23 -13.99 4.16
C ALA A 25 -21.36 -13.00 3.37
N PRO A 26 -20.69 -12.04 4.02
CA PRO A 26 -19.78 -11.15 3.33
C PRO A 26 -18.90 -12.01 2.45
N ALA A 27 -18.91 -11.76 1.13
CA ALA A 27 -17.96 -12.40 0.25
C ALA A 27 -16.60 -11.97 0.79
N ALA A 28 -15.88 -12.90 1.41
CA ALA A 28 -14.53 -12.68 1.91
C ALA A 28 -13.59 -12.55 0.71
N ALA A 29 -13.76 -11.49 -0.07
CA ALA A 29 -12.71 -10.94 -0.91
C ALA A 29 -11.77 -10.16 0.01
N HIS A 30 -11.22 -10.83 1.02
CA HIS A 30 -10.04 -10.32 1.70
C HIS A 30 -8.93 -10.43 0.66
N GLY A 31 -8.52 -9.30 0.08
CA GLY A 31 -7.22 -9.24 -0.58
C GLY A 31 -6.22 -9.63 0.49
N ALA A 32 -5.71 -10.86 0.41
CA ALA A 32 -5.21 -11.59 1.58
C ALA A 32 -4.03 -10.95 2.33
N ASP A 33 -3.50 -9.83 1.84
CA ASP A 33 -2.50 -8.97 2.50
C ASP A 33 -2.65 -7.48 2.10
N ALA A 34 -3.74 -7.07 1.44
CA ALA A 34 -3.93 -5.67 1.08
C ALA A 34 -4.33 -4.89 2.34
N PRO A 35 -3.61 -3.80 2.72
CA PRO A 35 -4.01 -3.02 3.89
C PRO A 35 -5.40 -2.42 3.68
N ASP A 36 -6.05 -2.07 4.79
CA ASP A 36 -7.25 -1.25 4.74
C ASP A 36 -7.02 -0.06 3.81
N GLY A 37 -8.01 0.22 2.95
CA GLY A 37 -7.95 1.36 2.06
C GLY A 37 -7.72 2.63 2.89
N THR A 38 -6.61 3.31 2.64
CA THR A 38 -6.34 4.60 3.29
C THR A 38 -6.79 5.73 2.38
N ASP A 39 -7.16 6.86 2.99
CA ASP A 39 -7.38 8.14 2.28
C ASP A 39 -6.06 8.82 1.86
N TYR A 40 -4.95 8.08 1.88
CA TYR A 40 -3.65 8.53 1.42
C TYR A 40 -3.23 7.75 0.18
N ARG A 41 -2.69 8.47 -0.80
CA ARG A 41 -2.20 7.91 -2.05
C ARG A 41 -0.71 8.18 -2.19
N THR A 42 0.05 7.09 -2.15
CA THR A 42 1.50 7.09 -2.33
C THR A 42 1.85 6.89 -3.80
N ARG A 43 2.79 7.69 -4.32
CA ARG A 43 3.33 7.56 -5.68
C ARG A 43 4.83 7.75 -5.72
N THR A 44 5.51 7.03 -6.60
CA THR A 44 6.92 7.29 -6.94
C THR A 44 7.00 8.34 -8.04
N THR A 45 7.91 9.30 -7.89
CA THR A 45 8.27 10.26 -8.95
C THR A 45 9.48 9.80 -9.77
N GLY A 46 10.18 8.76 -9.32
CA GLY A 46 11.24 8.09 -10.06
C GLY A 46 12.53 7.96 -9.26
N VAL A 47 13.63 7.72 -9.98
CA VAL A 47 14.98 7.58 -9.42
C VAL A 47 15.88 8.69 -9.97
N ALA A 48 16.61 9.38 -9.10
CA ALA A 48 17.49 10.49 -9.44
C ALA A 48 18.89 10.35 -8.80
N PRO A 49 19.99 10.48 -9.58
CA PRO A 49 20.00 10.52 -11.05
C PRO A 49 19.46 9.21 -11.65
N ALA A 50 18.92 9.27 -12.86
CA ALA A 50 18.38 8.09 -13.53
C ALA A 50 19.45 6.99 -13.66
N ARG A 51 19.03 5.74 -13.48
CA ARG A 51 19.85 4.55 -13.62
C ARG A 51 19.14 3.59 -14.59
N PRO A 52 19.62 3.43 -15.84
CA PRO A 52 19.01 2.53 -16.80
C PRO A 52 18.89 1.10 -16.25
N GLY A 53 17.69 0.54 -16.29
CA GLY A 53 17.39 -0.79 -15.73
C GLY A 53 17.04 -0.80 -14.24
N LEU A 54 17.05 0.35 -13.54
CA LEU A 54 16.55 0.47 -12.18
C LEU A 54 15.15 1.08 -12.18
N GLU A 55 14.17 0.29 -11.76
CA GLU A 55 12.75 0.68 -11.78
C GLU A 55 12.17 0.57 -10.36
N VAL A 56 11.36 1.57 -9.99
CA VAL A 56 10.65 1.61 -8.71
C VAL A 56 9.18 1.87 -8.94
N ARG A 57 8.33 1.15 -8.21
CA ARG A 57 6.87 1.35 -8.24
C ARG A 57 6.28 1.17 -6.85
N VAL A 58 5.14 1.81 -6.65
CA VAL A 58 4.26 1.56 -5.51
C VAL A 58 3.34 0.39 -5.85
N ILE A 59 3.20 -0.57 -4.96
CA ILE A 59 2.35 -1.75 -5.12
C ILE A 59 1.40 -1.89 -3.92
N GLU A 60 0.49 -2.87 -3.98
CA GLU A 60 -0.40 -3.22 -2.87
C GLU A 60 -1.15 -1.99 -2.32
N ALA A 61 -1.78 -1.22 -3.22
CA ALA A 61 -2.56 -0.02 -2.90
C ALA A 61 -1.80 1.07 -2.11
N GLY A 62 -0.46 1.11 -2.16
CA GLY A 62 0.33 2.08 -1.40
C GLY A 62 1.17 1.45 -0.29
N ALA A 63 0.92 0.19 0.06
CA ALA A 63 1.53 -0.46 1.21
C ALA A 63 3.04 -0.66 1.07
N ARG A 64 3.50 -0.96 -0.15
CA ARG A 64 4.88 -1.39 -0.42
C ARG A 64 5.47 -0.69 -1.61
N LEU A 65 6.78 -0.58 -1.56
CA LEU A 65 7.60 -0.28 -2.71
C LEU A 65 8.12 -1.58 -3.31
N GLU A 66 8.20 -1.63 -4.63
CA GLU A 66 8.94 -2.63 -5.36
C GLU A 66 10.07 -1.96 -6.13
N LEU A 67 11.30 -2.43 -5.90
CA LEU A 67 12.49 -2.04 -6.66
C LEU A 67 12.93 -3.24 -7.50
N THR A 68 12.99 -3.07 -8.82
CA THR A 68 13.56 -4.05 -9.74
C THR A 68 14.87 -3.51 -10.30
N ASN A 69 15.94 -4.27 -10.14
CA ASN A 69 17.28 -3.89 -10.56
C ASN A 69 17.79 -4.78 -11.69
N ARG A 70 17.92 -4.22 -12.90
CA ARG A 70 18.52 -4.86 -14.08
C ARG A 70 19.78 -4.14 -14.55
N THR A 71 20.42 -3.36 -13.69
CA THR A 71 21.62 -2.58 -14.02
C THR A 71 22.89 -3.43 -14.19
N GLY A 72 22.86 -4.69 -13.74
CA GLY A 72 24.03 -5.57 -13.66
C GLY A 72 24.96 -5.28 -12.46
N ARG A 73 24.61 -4.30 -11.61
CA ARG A 73 25.35 -3.92 -10.40
C ARG A 73 24.47 -4.06 -9.17
N THR A 74 25.09 -4.21 -8.00
CA THR A 74 24.37 -4.22 -6.72
C THR A 74 24.00 -2.79 -6.32
N ILE A 75 22.73 -2.58 -6.04
CA ILE A 75 22.18 -1.34 -5.49
C ILE A 75 21.82 -1.57 -4.03
N GLU A 76 22.30 -0.69 -3.16
CA GLU A 76 21.92 -0.70 -1.75
C GLU A 76 20.75 0.25 -1.50
N VAL A 77 19.75 -0.21 -0.75
CA VAL A 77 18.72 0.66 -0.16
C VAL A 77 19.22 1.06 1.22
N ILE A 78 19.15 2.37 1.53
CA ILE A 78 19.66 2.91 2.78
C ILE A 78 18.52 3.08 3.80
N GLY A 79 18.77 2.57 5.01
CA GLY A 79 17.88 2.58 6.15
C GLY A 79 17.74 3.95 6.80
N TYR A 80 17.03 3.98 7.93
CA TYR A 80 16.57 5.22 8.55
C TYR A 80 17.68 5.99 9.28
N SER A 81 18.76 5.30 9.66
CA SER A 81 19.93 5.89 10.32
C SER A 81 21.13 6.04 9.37
N GLY A 82 20.91 5.86 8.06
CA GLY A 82 21.97 5.94 7.04
C GLY A 82 22.73 4.63 6.83
N GLU A 83 22.32 3.56 7.47
CA GLU A 83 22.92 2.24 7.37
C GLU A 83 22.45 1.50 6.10
N PRO A 84 23.25 0.58 5.52
CA PRO A 84 22.77 -0.30 4.47
C PRO A 84 21.64 -1.20 4.99
N TYR A 85 20.50 -1.20 4.30
CA TYR A 85 19.33 -2.00 4.66
C TYR A 85 19.15 -3.19 3.71
N LEU A 86 18.95 -2.95 2.42
CA LEU A 86 18.82 -4.00 1.40
C LEU A 86 19.96 -3.93 0.40
N ARG A 87 20.35 -5.08 -0.15
CA ARG A 87 21.13 -5.20 -1.39
C ARG A 87 20.29 -5.88 -2.44
N VAL A 88 20.19 -5.27 -3.61
CA VAL A 88 19.46 -5.82 -4.76
C VAL A 88 20.42 -5.85 -5.93
N GLY A 89 20.69 -7.03 -6.49
CA GLY A 89 21.67 -7.17 -7.56
C GLY A 89 21.62 -8.53 -8.26
N PRO A 90 22.59 -8.81 -9.15
CA PRO A 90 22.63 -10.07 -9.90
C PRO A 90 22.76 -11.32 -9.03
N ASP A 91 23.30 -11.18 -7.81
CA ASP A 91 23.48 -12.29 -6.86
C ASP A 91 22.23 -12.58 -6.00
N GLY A 92 21.18 -11.76 -6.15
CA GLY A 92 19.91 -11.87 -5.46
C GLY A 92 19.56 -10.64 -4.62
N VAL A 93 18.59 -10.82 -3.72
CA VAL A 93 18.20 -9.83 -2.72
C VAL A 93 18.69 -10.26 -1.35
N PHE A 94 19.30 -9.33 -0.64
CA PHE A 94 19.80 -9.51 0.72
C PHE A 94 19.27 -8.40 1.62
N GLU A 95 19.05 -8.72 2.89
CA GLU A 95 18.78 -7.76 3.95
C GLU A 95 19.93 -7.78 4.97
N ASN A 96 20.18 -6.64 5.60
CA ASN A 96 21.14 -6.51 6.68
C ASN A 96 20.46 -6.80 8.03
N SER A 97 20.83 -7.89 8.70
CA SER A 97 20.24 -8.27 10.01
C SER A 97 20.54 -7.25 11.12
N HIS A 98 21.61 -6.46 10.99
CA HIS A 98 21.94 -5.36 11.91
C HIS A 98 21.20 -4.05 11.60
N SER A 99 20.54 -3.92 10.44
CA SER A 99 19.78 -2.70 10.13
C SER A 99 18.45 -2.68 10.89
N PRO A 100 18.15 -1.62 11.67
CA PRO A 100 16.83 -1.42 12.25
C PRO A 100 15.69 -1.46 11.22
N ALA A 101 15.95 -0.98 9.99
CA ALA A 101 14.97 -0.99 8.91
C ALA A 101 14.47 -2.41 8.56
N THR A 102 15.31 -3.45 8.72
CA THR A 102 14.92 -4.86 8.52
C THR A 102 13.77 -5.30 9.41
N TYR A 103 13.64 -4.71 10.59
CA TYR A 103 12.59 -5.04 11.53
C TYR A 103 11.40 -4.09 11.38
N LEU A 104 11.67 -2.77 11.30
CA LEU A 104 10.64 -1.73 11.17
C LEU A 104 9.82 -1.84 9.87
N ASN A 105 10.34 -2.53 8.86
CA ASN A 105 9.68 -2.67 7.57
C ASN A 105 8.94 -4.01 7.38
N ARG A 106 8.91 -4.86 8.42
CA ARG A 106 8.17 -6.13 8.37
C ARG A 106 6.66 -5.93 8.34
N THR A 107 6.18 -4.88 9.01
CA THR A 107 4.77 -4.52 9.06
C THR A 107 4.59 -3.12 8.51
N ILE A 108 3.38 -2.82 8.03
CA ILE A 108 3.05 -1.50 7.51
C ILE A 108 3.11 -0.41 8.58
N THR A 109 2.83 -0.74 9.84
CA THR A 109 2.84 0.21 10.97
C THR A 109 4.23 0.39 11.60
N GLY A 110 5.18 -0.50 11.30
CA GLY A 110 6.52 -0.47 11.90
C GLY A 110 6.56 -0.77 13.40
N GLU A 111 5.44 -1.23 13.97
CA GLU A 111 5.36 -1.60 15.37
C GLU A 111 6.10 -2.93 15.60
N THR A 112 7.35 -2.83 16.04
CA THR A 112 8.16 -3.98 16.42
C THR A 112 9.15 -3.59 17.51
N THR A 113 9.47 -4.55 18.39
CA THR A 113 10.61 -4.39 19.29
C THR A 113 11.88 -4.75 18.53
N LEU A 114 12.83 -3.81 18.48
CA LEU A 114 14.13 -4.05 17.85
C LEU A 114 14.95 -5.03 18.69
N PRO A 115 15.53 -6.08 18.08
CA PRO A 115 16.53 -6.91 18.72
C PRO A 115 17.76 -6.10 19.15
N ALA A 116 18.49 -6.57 20.15
CA ALA A 116 19.66 -5.86 20.68
C ALA A 116 20.82 -5.78 19.68
N ASP A 117 20.88 -6.72 18.73
CA ASP A 117 21.83 -6.79 17.63
C ASP A 117 21.43 -5.94 16.41
N ALA A 118 20.26 -5.31 16.41
CA ALA A 118 19.89 -4.31 15.40
C ALA A 118 20.63 -2.98 15.64
N ASP A 119 21.94 -2.98 15.38
CA ASP A 119 22.84 -1.84 15.52
C ASP A 119 23.16 -1.21 14.15
N PRO A 120 22.65 0.00 13.84
CA PRO A 120 22.91 0.66 12.55
C PRO A 120 24.38 1.07 12.36
N ALA A 121 25.19 1.10 13.42
CA ALA A 121 26.62 1.40 13.35
C ALA A 121 27.49 0.15 13.15
N ALA A 122 26.94 -1.06 13.35
CA ALA A 122 27.66 -2.30 13.14
C ALA A 122 27.93 -2.55 11.65
N ALA A 123 28.97 -3.34 11.37
CA ALA A 123 29.21 -3.82 10.02
C ALA A 123 27.98 -4.64 9.54
N PRO A 124 27.52 -4.47 8.29
CA PRO A 124 26.35 -5.20 7.81
C PRO A 124 26.54 -6.71 7.86
N ASP A 125 25.53 -7.43 8.35
CA ASP A 125 25.44 -8.88 8.28
C ASP A 125 24.35 -9.28 7.29
N TRP A 126 24.78 -9.71 6.09
CA TRP A 126 23.90 -9.90 4.95
C TRP A 126 23.27 -11.29 4.95
N ARG A 127 21.94 -11.31 5.02
CA ARG A 127 21.13 -12.50 4.85
C ARG A 127 20.43 -12.46 3.50
N ARG A 128 20.62 -13.51 2.70
CA ARG A 128 19.91 -13.65 1.42
C ARG A 128 18.44 -13.99 1.65
N ILE A 129 17.55 -13.27 0.97
CA ILE A 129 16.09 -13.43 1.10
C ILE A 129 15.40 -13.80 -0.22
N ALA A 130 16.06 -13.59 -1.37
CA ALA A 130 15.53 -14.03 -2.68
C ALA A 130 16.63 -14.21 -3.73
N ASP A 131 16.36 -15.04 -4.74
CA ASP A 131 17.25 -15.25 -5.89
C ASP A 131 17.15 -14.18 -6.99
N GLY A 132 16.01 -13.51 -7.07
CA GLY A 132 15.74 -12.54 -8.15
C GLY A 132 16.36 -11.18 -7.92
N THR A 133 16.08 -10.25 -8.85
CA THR A 133 16.58 -8.87 -8.78
C THR A 133 15.51 -7.86 -8.35
N THR A 134 14.47 -8.35 -7.66
CA THR A 134 13.32 -7.55 -7.24
C THR A 134 13.14 -7.64 -5.74
N ALA A 135 13.20 -6.50 -5.05
CA ALA A 135 12.91 -6.38 -3.63
C ALA A 135 11.55 -5.70 -3.42
N ARG A 136 10.82 -6.14 -2.39
CA ARG A 136 9.56 -5.54 -1.96
C ARG A 136 9.62 -5.30 -0.46
N TRP A 137 9.25 -4.11 -0.01
CA TRP A 137 9.24 -3.77 1.42
C TRP A 137 8.21 -2.68 1.72
N HIS A 138 7.76 -2.62 2.97
CA HIS A 138 7.10 -1.43 3.50
C HIS A 138 8.15 -0.37 3.78
N ASP A 139 7.91 0.90 3.42
CA ASP A 139 8.82 1.98 3.79
C ASP A 139 8.07 3.07 4.55
N GLN A 140 8.48 3.27 5.81
CA GLN A 140 7.86 4.20 6.73
C GLN A 140 7.97 5.65 6.23
N ARG A 141 8.97 5.96 5.39
CA ARG A 141 9.11 7.28 4.75
C ARG A 141 8.07 7.53 3.68
N ALA A 142 7.37 6.52 3.16
CA ALA A 142 6.37 6.68 2.10
C ALA A 142 4.92 6.67 2.62
N LEU A 143 4.71 6.52 3.94
CA LEU A 143 3.41 6.34 4.57
C LEU A 143 3.05 7.48 5.54
N TRP A 144 1.76 7.68 5.80
CA TRP A 144 1.31 8.44 6.97
C TRP A 144 1.19 7.47 8.15
N GLN A 145 1.88 7.74 9.25
CA GLN A 145 1.96 6.82 10.40
C GLN A 145 1.31 7.38 11.67
N GLU A 146 0.97 8.67 11.69
CA GLU A 146 0.35 9.25 12.87
C GLU A 146 -1.15 8.92 12.93
N PRO A 147 -1.71 8.63 14.12
CA PRO A 147 -3.14 8.36 14.25
C PRO A 147 -4.03 9.51 13.80
N ALA A 148 -3.57 10.75 13.98
CA ALA A 148 -4.32 11.94 13.57
C ALA A 148 -3.91 12.35 12.14
N PRO A 149 -4.88 12.77 11.28
CA PRO A 149 -4.54 13.36 9.99
C PRO A 149 -3.72 14.66 10.16
N PRO A 150 -2.85 15.02 9.23
CA PRO A 150 -2.06 16.25 9.31
C PRO A 150 -2.94 17.50 9.30
N ALA A 151 -2.42 18.61 9.81
CA ALA A 151 -3.18 19.86 9.94
C ALA A 151 -3.76 20.34 8.59
N ALA A 152 -3.03 20.17 7.49
CA ALA A 152 -3.50 20.50 6.14
C ALA A 152 -4.74 19.69 5.74
N VAL A 153 -4.76 18.40 6.07
CA VAL A 153 -5.92 17.52 5.80
C VAL A 153 -7.11 17.94 6.63
N ARG A 154 -6.93 18.20 7.93
CA ARG A 154 -8.03 18.68 8.79
C ARG A 154 -8.62 20.02 8.33
N ALA A 155 -7.81 20.87 7.70
CA ALA A 155 -8.25 22.16 7.19
C ALA A 155 -9.01 22.04 5.85
N ALA A 156 -8.81 20.97 5.08
CA ALA A 156 -9.45 20.76 3.79
C ALA A 156 -9.74 19.27 3.52
N PRO A 157 -10.58 18.61 4.33
CA PRO A 157 -10.78 17.15 4.28
C PRO A 157 -11.49 16.71 2.99
N GLU A 158 -12.30 17.58 2.39
CA GLU A 158 -13.10 17.27 1.19
C GLU A 158 -12.34 17.48 -0.13
N ARG A 159 -11.07 17.89 -0.09
CA ARG A 159 -10.31 18.22 -1.30
C ARG A 159 -9.05 17.38 -1.39
N GLU A 160 -8.82 16.77 -2.56
CA GLU A 160 -7.55 16.11 -2.85
C GLU A 160 -6.39 17.12 -2.80
N HIS A 161 -5.31 16.82 -2.07
CA HIS A 161 -4.14 17.69 -2.01
C HIS A 161 -2.87 16.96 -1.55
N ARG A 162 -1.71 17.56 -1.86
CA ARG A 162 -0.39 17.09 -1.40
C ARG A 162 -0.27 17.19 0.12
N VAL A 163 0.13 16.10 0.76
CA VAL A 163 0.53 16.08 2.18
C VAL A 163 2.02 16.33 2.31
N ARG A 164 2.85 15.54 1.61
CA ARG A 164 4.31 15.69 1.60
C ARG A 164 4.97 15.00 0.43
N ASP A 165 6.19 15.45 0.13
CA ASP A 165 7.13 14.68 -0.68
C ASP A 165 7.95 13.77 0.22
N TRP A 166 8.45 12.68 -0.35
CA TRP A 166 9.30 11.74 0.35
C TRP A 166 10.45 11.27 -0.53
N SER A 167 11.51 10.81 0.11
CA SER A 167 12.67 10.26 -0.57
C SER A 167 13.25 9.08 0.19
N ILE A 168 13.86 8.17 -0.56
CA ILE A 168 14.58 7.01 -0.02
C ILE A 168 15.97 6.99 -0.65
N PRO A 169 17.04 7.17 0.14
CA PRO A 169 18.40 7.02 -0.33
C PRO A 169 18.70 5.60 -0.80
N LEU A 170 19.36 5.54 -1.93
CA LEU A 170 19.98 4.39 -2.54
C LEU A 170 21.48 4.66 -2.71
N ARG A 171 22.26 3.60 -2.86
CA ARG A 171 23.67 3.67 -3.18
C ARG A 171 24.04 2.72 -4.30
N ASP A 172 24.74 3.24 -5.30
CA ASP A 172 25.29 2.50 -6.42
C ASP A 172 26.82 2.51 -6.29
N GLY A 173 27.37 1.52 -5.57
CA GLY A 173 28.77 1.56 -5.14
C GLY A 173 29.05 2.71 -4.18
N THR A 174 29.69 3.79 -4.65
CA THR A 174 29.90 5.02 -3.88
C THR A 174 28.94 6.14 -4.25
N ASP A 175 28.17 5.98 -5.33
CA ASP A 175 27.38 7.07 -5.89
C ASP A 175 26.01 7.15 -5.19
N PRO A 176 25.63 8.33 -4.68
CA PRO A 176 24.31 8.53 -4.10
C PRO A 176 23.24 8.56 -5.19
N VAL A 177 22.13 7.88 -4.91
CA VAL A 177 20.93 7.84 -5.74
C VAL A 177 19.72 8.02 -4.83
N LEU A 178 18.63 8.61 -5.30
CA LEU A 178 17.41 8.82 -4.53
C LEU A 178 16.22 8.22 -5.29
N ILE A 179 15.38 7.45 -4.60
CA ILE A 179 13.99 7.30 -4.99
C ILE A 179 13.24 8.53 -4.49
N GLY A 180 12.48 9.18 -5.36
CA GLY A 180 11.55 10.23 -4.98
C GLY A 180 10.10 9.76 -5.05
N GLY A 181 9.24 10.43 -4.29
CA GLY A 181 7.80 10.19 -4.36
C GLY A 181 6.96 11.22 -3.60
N THR A 182 5.65 11.00 -3.65
CA THR A 182 4.64 11.89 -3.08
C THR A 182 3.63 11.11 -2.26
N LEU A 183 3.08 11.79 -1.26
CA LEU A 183 1.95 11.34 -0.46
C LEU A 183 0.84 12.39 -0.59
N ASP A 184 -0.27 12.02 -1.19
CA ASP A 184 -1.42 12.88 -1.42
C ASP A 184 -2.60 12.42 -0.54
N TRP A 185 -3.34 13.35 0.04
CA TRP A 185 -4.65 13.09 0.63
C TRP A 185 -5.69 12.95 -0.48
N VAL A 186 -6.49 11.90 -0.43
CA VAL A 186 -7.60 11.61 -1.34
C VAL A 186 -8.85 11.44 -0.48
N PRO A 187 -9.78 12.40 -0.49
CA PRO A 187 -11.01 12.30 0.29
C PRO A 187 -11.77 11.01 -0.02
N PRO A 188 -12.37 10.36 0.98
CA PRO A 188 -13.24 9.22 0.74
C PRO A 188 -14.43 9.66 -0.13
N PRO A 189 -14.98 8.75 -0.96
CA PRO A 189 -16.15 9.07 -1.76
C PRO A 189 -17.33 9.45 -0.87
N ASP A 190 -18.20 10.34 -1.36
CA ASP A 190 -19.45 10.68 -0.67
C ASP A 190 -20.33 9.43 -0.54
N ALA A 191 -20.37 8.88 0.68
CA ALA A 191 -21.10 7.68 1.01
C ALA A 191 -22.60 7.84 0.75
N TYR A 192 -23.17 9.03 0.97
CA TYR A 192 -24.60 9.27 0.75
C TYR A 192 -24.94 9.16 -0.73
N THR A 193 -24.19 9.86 -1.59
CA THR A 193 -24.38 9.79 -3.04
C THR A 193 -24.20 8.37 -3.55
N TRP A 194 -23.18 7.66 -3.06
CA TRP A 194 -22.93 6.27 -3.43
C TRP A 194 -24.11 5.35 -3.07
N TRP A 195 -24.60 5.43 -1.82
CA TRP A 195 -25.74 4.63 -1.38
C TRP A 195 -27.04 5.00 -2.11
N ALA A 196 -27.29 6.29 -2.34
CA ALA A 196 -28.47 6.74 -3.06
C ALA A 196 -28.50 6.17 -4.49
N VAL A 197 -27.39 6.24 -5.21
CA VAL A 197 -27.27 5.67 -6.57
C VAL A 197 -27.46 4.16 -6.54
N THR A 198 -26.83 3.44 -5.59
CA THR A 198 -26.99 1.99 -5.45
C THR A 198 -28.44 1.59 -5.16
N ILE A 199 -29.11 2.28 -4.22
CA ILE A 199 -30.52 2.00 -3.87
C ILE A 199 -31.43 2.27 -5.08
N VAL A 200 -31.27 3.40 -5.76
CA VAL A 200 -32.07 3.74 -6.95
C VAL A 200 -31.85 2.71 -8.07
N GLY A 201 -30.60 2.31 -8.29
CA GLY A 201 -30.27 1.27 -9.27
C GLY A 201 -30.93 -0.08 -8.96
N LEU A 202 -30.89 -0.51 -7.69
CA LEU A 202 -31.57 -1.74 -7.24
C LEU A 202 -33.09 -1.66 -7.42
N LEU A 203 -33.71 -0.52 -7.07
CA LEU A 203 -35.14 -0.31 -7.27
C LEU A 203 -35.53 -0.33 -8.76
N ALA A 204 -34.69 0.25 -9.63
CA ALA A 204 -34.92 0.25 -11.07
C ALA A 204 -34.84 -1.17 -11.67
N VAL A 205 -33.86 -1.98 -11.26
CA VAL A 205 -33.74 -3.39 -11.69
C VAL A 205 -34.92 -4.22 -11.19
N GLY A 206 -35.37 -4.02 -9.95
CA GLY A 206 -36.52 -4.73 -9.39
C GLY A 206 -37.87 -4.32 -10.00
N ALA A 207 -37.93 -3.22 -10.75
CA ALA A 207 -39.12 -2.74 -11.42
C ALA A 207 -39.23 -3.22 -12.89
N LEU A 208 -38.19 -3.86 -13.43
CA LEU A 208 -38.17 -4.51 -14.75
C LEU A 208 -38.69 -5.95 -14.65
#